data_AF-A0A933GKL6-F1
#
_entry.id   AF-A0A933GKL6-F1
#
_cell.length_a   1.000
_cell.length_b   1.000
_cell.length_c   1.000
_cell.angle_alpha   90.00
_cell.angle_beta   90.00
_cell.angle_gamma   90.00
#
_symmetry.space_group_name_H-M   'P 1'
#
loop_
_entity.id
_entity.type
_entity.pdbx_description
1 polymer ?
#
loop_
_entity_poly.entity_id
_entity_poly.type
_entity_poly.pdbx_seq_one_letter_code
_entity_poly.pdbx_strand_id
1 'polypeptide(L)'
;MKTTEQSLSLTNLQIHGNYLEKKLSLFKDFLLVTISLKNSLHGQDDKAHIEKLLAQRQECIETLDKVDALIAKIAESNLSDKLNSEDPRKERLGFISEKLNRVIRKSVELDKECMALASSQLIDLKNEILKLRQGSGALNRYAGNAGRLPRFLDIKE
;
A
#
# COMPACT_ATOMS: atom_id res chain seq x y z
N MET A 1 -30.10 28.30 28.90
CA MET A 1 -29.92 27.74 27.54
C MET A 1 -28.46 27.63 27.09
N LYS A 2 -27.49 28.36 27.64
CA LYS A 2 -26.06 28.24 27.26
C LYS A 2 -25.35 26.93 27.66
N THR A 3 -25.86 26.22 28.67
CA THR A 3 -25.20 25.04 29.24
C THR A 3 -25.29 23.80 28.35
N THR A 4 -26.38 23.64 27.60
CA THR A 4 -26.62 22.44 26.77
C THR A 4 -25.76 22.44 25.51
N GLU A 5 -25.64 23.58 24.82
CA GLU A 5 -24.80 23.74 23.63
C GLU A 5 -23.31 23.56 23.95
N GLN A 6 -22.85 24.12 25.08
CA GLN A 6 -21.47 23.91 25.53
C GLN A 6 -21.21 22.43 25.85
N SER A 7 -22.13 21.73 26.53
CA SER A 7 -21.94 20.30 26.82
C SER A 7 -21.87 19.42 25.56
N LEU A 8 -22.66 19.75 24.52
CA LEU A 8 -22.68 19.05 23.23
C LEU A 8 -21.38 19.24 22.42
N SER A 9 -20.87 20.47 22.36
CA SER A 9 -19.58 20.78 21.72
C SER A 9 -18.42 20.03 22.38
N LEU A 10 -18.42 19.96 23.72
CA LEU A 10 -17.39 19.27 24.50
C LEU A 10 -17.38 17.75 24.22
N THR A 11 -18.55 17.11 24.15
CA THR A 11 -18.66 15.69 23.80
C THR A 11 -18.24 15.41 22.36
N ASN A 12 -18.60 16.28 21.41
CA ASN A 12 -18.25 16.09 20.00
C ASN A 12 -16.74 16.22 19.75
N LEU A 13 -16.08 17.16 20.43
CA LEU A 13 -14.62 17.33 20.33
C LEU A 13 -13.86 16.09 20.85
N GLN A 14 -14.35 15.48 21.92
CA GLN A 14 -13.77 14.26 22.48
C GLN A 14 -14.00 13.05 21.56
N ILE A 15 -15.20 12.93 20.99
CA ILE A 15 -15.53 11.89 20.00
C ILE A 15 -14.64 12.04 18.76
N HIS A 16 -14.49 13.27 18.24
CA HIS A 16 -13.61 13.56 17.11
C HIS A 16 -12.14 13.20 17.40
N GLY A 17 -11.64 13.54 18.59
CA GLY A 17 -10.30 13.16 19.04
C GLY A 17 -10.08 11.64 19.05
N ASN A 18 -11.05 10.88 19.58
CA ASN A 18 -10.98 9.42 19.62
C ASN A 18 -10.93 8.80 18.21
N TYR A 19 -11.69 9.34 17.25
CA TYR A 19 -11.65 8.87 15.87
C TYR A 19 -10.32 9.19 15.18
N LEU A 20 -9.72 10.35 15.44
CA LEU A 20 -8.40 10.68 14.91
C LEU A 20 -7.30 9.80 15.50
N GLU A 21 -7.38 9.44 16.78
CA GLU A 21 -6.46 8.48 17.40
C GLU A 21 -6.61 7.08 16.80
N LYS A 22 -7.87 6.65 16.56
CA LYS A 22 -8.15 5.40 15.85
C LYS A 22 -7.57 5.42 14.43
N LYS A 23 -7.78 6.53 13.69
CA LYS A 23 -7.21 6.74 12.35
C LYS A 23 -5.68 6.65 12.38
N LEU A 24 -5.04 7.26 13.39
CA LEU A 24 -3.59 7.20 13.55
C LEU A 24 -3.10 5.78 13.81
N SER A 25 -3.80 4.99 14.63
CA SER A 25 -3.45 3.58 14.85
C SER A 25 -3.52 2.78 13.55
N LEU A 26 -4.63 2.90 12.82
CA LEU A 26 -4.84 2.19 11.55
C LEU A 26 -3.78 2.56 10.51
N PHE A 27 -3.36 3.83 10.45
CA PHE A 27 -2.27 4.24 9.57
C PHE A 27 -0.91 3.64 9.96
N LYS A 28 -0.65 3.43 11.25
CA LYS A 28 0.56 2.73 11.70
C LYS A 28 0.51 1.26 11.30
N ASP A 29 -0.64 0.61 11.44
CA ASP A 29 -0.82 -0.79 11.05
C ASP A 29 -0.66 -0.95 9.54
N PHE A 30 -1.29 -0.07 8.75
CA PHE A 30 -1.10 0.01 7.30
C PHE A 30 0.37 0.18 6.91
N LEU A 31 1.09 1.08 7.60
CA LEU A 31 2.51 1.32 7.38
C LEU A 31 3.34 0.06 7.65
N LEU A 32 3.07 -0.65 8.75
CA LEU A 32 3.78 -1.89 9.10
C LEU A 32 3.55 -2.97 8.04
N VAL A 33 2.30 -3.19 7.62
CA VAL A 33 1.96 -4.15 6.57
C VAL A 33 2.65 -3.77 5.25
N THR A 34 2.70 -2.48 4.91
CA THR A 34 3.37 -1.99 3.69
C THR A 34 4.89 -2.21 3.75
N ILE A 35 5.52 -2.02 4.91
CA ILE A 35 6.95 -2.34 5.12
C ILE A 35 7.19 -3.84 4.96
N SER A 36 6.35 -4.68 5.58
CA SER A 36 6.45 -6.13 5.43
C SER A 36 6.30 -6.55 3.97
N LEU A 37 5.33 -5.99 3.25
CA LEU A 37 5.12 -6.25 1.82
C LEU A 37 6.35 -5.86 0.99
N LYS A 38 6.94 -4.69 1.24
CA LYS A 38 8.18 -4.25 0.59
C LYS A 38 9.30 -5.27 0.80
N ASN A 39 9.50 -5.70 2.04
CA ASN A 39 10.56 -6.65 2.39
C ASN A 39 10.32 -8.02 1.73
N SER A 40 9.07 -8.50 1.71
CA SER A 40 8.70 -9.76 1.06
C SER A 40 8.88 -9.73 -0.46
N LEU A 41 8.55 -8.59 -1.09
CA LEU A 41 8.86 -8.37 -2.50
C LEU A 41 10.36 -8.41 -2.76
N HIS A 42 11.19 -7.85 -1.87
CA HIS A 42 12.64 -7.89 -2.02
C HIS A 42 13.26 -9.28 -1.75
N GLY A 43 12.73 -10.00 -0.77
CA GLY A 43 13.23 -11.29 -0.29
C GLY A 43 12.83 -12.51 -1.13
N GLN A 44 12.02 -12.32 -2.18
CA GLN A 44 11.41 -13.41 -2.96
C GLN A 44 10.61 -14.39 -2.08
N ASP A 45 9.87 -13.86 -1.11
CA ASP A 45 8.96 -14.68 -0.30
C ASP A 45 7.91 -15.37 -1.18
N ASP A 46 7.29 -16.43 -0.66
CA ASP A 46 6.29 -17.17 -1.41
C ASP A 46 5.07 -16.29 -1.77
N LYS A 47 4.40 -16.68 -2.86
CA LYS A 47 3.24 -15.94 -3.39
C LYS A 47 2.10 -15.85 -2.37
N ALA A 48 1.89 -16.89 -1.57
CA ALA A 48 0.79 -16.94 -0.60
C ALA A 48 0.99 -15.92 0.54
N HIS A 49 2.23 -15.71 0.96
CA HIS A 49 2.60 -14.70 1.94
C HIS A 49 2.35 -13.28 1.41
N ILE A 50 2.75 -13.01 0.16
CA ILE A 50 2.50 -11.74 -0.51
C ILE A 50 0.99 -11.48 -0.65
N GLU A 51 0.21 -12.47 -1.08
CA GLU A 51 -1.25 -12.37 -1.19
C GLU A 51 -1.90 -12.07 0.17
N LYS A 52 -1.43 -12.70 1.25
CA LYS A 52 -1.89 -12.42 2.61
C LYS A 52 -1.60 -10.98 3.03
N LEU A 53 -0.40 -10.48 2.79
CA LEU A 53 -0.04 -9.09 3.11
C LEU A 53 -0.87 -8.08 2.32
N LEU A 54 -1.15 -8.36 1.05
CA LEU A 54 -2.05 -7.54 0.23
C LEU A 54 -3.47 -7.52 0.80
N ALA A 55 -4.01 -8.67 1.23
CA ALA A 55 -5.32 -8.74 1.87
C ALA A 55 -5.38 -7.92 3.18
N GLN A 56 -4.38 -8.06 4.05
CA GLN A 56 -4.28 -7.27 5.29
C GLN A 56 -4.17 -5.77 5.01
N ARG A 57 -3.45 -5.41 3.96
CA ARG A 57 -3.32 -4.01 3.53
C ARG A 57 -4.67 -3.46 3.06
N GLN A 58 -5.42 -4.23 2.29
CA GLN A 58 -6.76 -3.87 1.81
C GLN A 58 -7.74 -3.70 2.97
N GLU A 59 -7.71 -4.59 3.97
CA GLU A 59 -8.52 -4.47 5.19
C GLU A 59 -8.25 -3.17 5.96
N CYS A 60 -6.98 -2.76 6.03
CA CYS A 60 -6.60 -1.49 6.64
C CYS A 60 -7.21 -0.29 5.88
N ILE A 61 -7.17 -0.31 4.54
CA ILE A 61 -7.75 0.74 3.68
C ILE A 61 -9.25 0.84 3.93
N GLU A 62 -9.97 -0.28 3.87
CA GLU A 62 -11.43 -0.29 4.07
C GLU A 62 -11.83 0.21 5.46
N THR A 63 -11.02 -0.10 6.47
CA THR A 63 -11.26 0.36 7.84
C THR A 63 -10.95 1.85 7.99
N LEU A 64 -9.91 2.36 7.33
CA LEU A 64 -9.60 3.78 7.26
C LEU A 64 -10.73 4.56 6.57
N ASP A 65 -11.25 4.08 5.44
CA ASP A 65 -12.36 4.72 4.73
C ASP A 65 -13.62 4.84 5.61
N LYS A 66 -13.93 3.79 6.38
CA LYS A 66 -15.04 3.81 7.34
C LYS A 66 -14.81 4.86 8.44
N VAL A 67 -13.59 4.96 8.97
CA VAL A 67 -13.26 5.96 9.99
C VAL A 67 -13.31 7.37 9.41
N ASP A 68 -12.88 7.57 8.17
CA ASP A 68 -12.92 8.86 7.49
C ASP A 68 -14.35 9.32 7.23
N ALA A 69 -15.24 8.42 6.83
CA ALA A 69 -16.66 8.70 6.72
C ALA A 69 -17.29 9.11 8.07
N LEU A 70 -16.86 8.51 9.18
CA LEU A 70 -17.33 8.88 10.52
C LEU A 70 -16.83 10.26 10.94
N ILE A 71 -15.55 10.56 10.68
CA ILE A 71 -14.96 11.88 10.94
C ILE A 71 -15.68 12.96 10.12
N ALA A 72 -15.93 12.71 8.83
CA ALA A 72 -16.64 13.63 7.96
C ALA A 72 -18.06 13.93 8.47
N LYS A 73 -18.82 12.89 8.86
CA LYS A 73 -20.16 13.07 9.44
C LYS A 73 -20.15 13.93 10.71
N ILE A 74 -19.14 13.74 11.57
CA ILE A 74 -19.00 14.54 12.79
C ILE A 74 -18.65 16.00 12.43
N ALA A 75 -17.76 16.21 11.46
CA ALA A 75 -17.40 17.55 11.00
C ALA A 75 -18.58 18.31 10.40
N GLU A 76 -19.41 17.65 9.58
CA GLU A 76 -20.64 18.22 9.01
C GLU A 76 -21.67 18.59 10.09
N SER A 77 -21.77 17.77 11.15
CA SER A 77 -22.68 18.05 12.27
C SER A 77 -22.23 19.22 13.17
N ASN A 78 -20.98 19.66 13.07
CA ASN A 78 -20.37 20.70 13.90
C ASN A 78 -20.16 22.04 13.15
N LEU A 79 -21.12 22.43 12.30
CA LEU A 79 -21.07 23.68 11.51
C LEU A 79 -21.05 24.99 12.34
N SER A 80 -20.99 24.94 13.67
CA SER A 80 -20.87 26.15 14.48
C SER A 80 -20.15 25.92 15.80
N ASP A 81 -18.82 25.77 15.77
CA ASP A 81 -18.03 25.84 16.99
C ASP A 81 -16.98 26.94 16.92
N LYS A 82 -17.41 28.14 17.35
CA LYS A 82 -16.54 29.18 17.92
C LYS A 82 -15.97 28.68 19.25
N LEU A 83 -15.10 27.67 19.20
CA LEU A 83 -14.34 27.25 20.36
C LEU A 83 -13.23 28.27 20.62
N ASN A 84 -13.05 28.67 21.88
CA ASN A 84 -11.93 29.52 22.30
C ASN A 84 -10.58 28.88 21.92
N SER A 85 -9.57 29.71 21.62
CA SER A 85 -8.24 29.27 21.19
C SER A 85 -7.43 28.54 22.28
N GLU A 86 -7.80 28.71 23.55
CA GLU A 86 -7.06 28.19 24.71
C GLU A 86 -7.51 26.79 25.19
N ASP A 87 -8.33 26.07 24.42
CA ASP A 87 -8.77 24.74 24.83
C ASP A 87 -7.64 23.70 24.66
N PRO A 88 -7.14 23.06 25.73
CA PRO A 88 -6.06 22.06 25.67
C PRO A 88 -6.39 20.85 24.77
N ARG A 89 -7.67 20.59 24.47
CA ARG A 89 -8.07 19.54 23.52
C ARG A 89 -7.76 19.91 22.07
N LYS A 90 -7.72 21.20 21.72
CA LYS A 90 -7.28 21.64 20.38
C LYS A 90 -5.80 21.40 20.18
N GLU A 91 -4.99 21.62 21.21
CA GLU A 91 -3.55 21.32 21.16
C GLU A 91 -3.33 19.81 20.93
N ARG A 92 -4.06 18.95 21.67
CA ARG A 92 -4.04 17.50 21.44
C ARG A 92 -4.48 17.12 20.02
N LEU A 93 -5.53 17.72 19.49
CA LEU A 93 -6.01 17.49 18.12
C LEU A 93 -4.97 17.92 17.07
N GLY A 94 -4.33 19.07 17.27
CA GLY A 94 -3.24 19.55 16.42
C GLY A 94 -2.07 18.57 16.40
N PHE A 95 -1.64 18.11 17.57
CA PHE A 95 -0.58 17.11 17.70
C PHE A 95 -0.92 15.77 17.02
N ILE A 96 -2.15 15.27 17.17
CA ILE A 96 -2.59 14.05 16.49
C ILE A 96 -2.60 14.25 14.96
N SER A 97 -3.07 15.41 14.50
CA SER A 97 -3.12 15.75 13.07
C SER A 97 -1.72 15.84 12.45
N GLU A 98 -0.76 16.44 13.15
CA GLU A 98 0.64 16.44 12.71
C GLU A 98 1.22 15.03 12.61
N LYS A 99 0.97 14.19 13.62
CA LYS A 99 1.40 12.79 13.60
C LYS A 99 0.79 12.02 12.44
N LEU A 100 -0.51 12.19 12.19
CA LEU A 100 -1.22 11.61 11.05
C LEU A 100 -0.55 12.02 9.74
N ASN A 101 -0.31 13.32 9.54
CA ASN A 101 0.33 13.84 8.33
C ASN A 101 1.71 13.23 8.09
N ARG A 102 2.53 13.05 9.14
CA ARG A 102 3.84 12.40 9.03
C ARG A 102 3.72 10.93 8.61
N VAL A 103 2.80 10.18 9.24
CA VAL A 103 2.61 8.76 8.91
C VAL A 103 2.06 8.58 7.50
N ILE A 104 1.12 9.43 7.07
CA ILE A 104 0.57 9.41 5.71
C ILE A 104 1.67 9.66 4.68
N ARG A 105 2.49 10.71 4.85
CA ARG A 105 3.60 10.99 3.92
C ARG A 105 4.55 9.81 3.77
N LYS A 106 4.96 9.22 4.90
CA LYS A 106 5.84 8.04 4.90
C LYS A 106 5.19 6.82 4.23
N SER A 107 3.89 6.63 4.44
CA SER A 107 3.13 5.54 3.81
C SER A 107 3.05 5.70 2.29
N VAL A 108 2.86 6.93 1.80
CA VAL A 108 2.85 7.24 0.36
C VAL A 108 4.22 7.01 -0.28
N GLU A 109 5.31 7.40 0.39
CA GLU A 109 6.67 7.14 -0.10
C GLU A 109 6.94 5.64 -0.23
N LEU A 110 6.62 4.85 0.80
CA LEU A 110 6.82 3.40 0.77
C LEU A 110 5.92 2.69 -0.25
N ASP A 111 4.69 3.15 -0.45
CA ASP A 111 3.81 2.59 -1.47
C ASP A 111 4.38 2.78 -2.89
N LYS A 112 4.92 3.97 -3.18
CA LYS A 112 5.62 4.23 -4.44
C LYS A 112 6.81 3.29 -4.65
N GLU A 113 7.58 3.04 -3.60
CA GLU A 113 8.70 2.10 -3.65
C GLU A 113 8.23 0.65 -3.91
N CYS A 114 7.14 0.22 -3.27
CA CYS A 114 6.56 -1.11 -3.52
C CYS A 114 6.11 -1.26 -4.98
N MET A 115 5.43 -0.25 -5.52
CA MET A 115 4.98 -0.25 -6.92
C MET A 115 6.15 -0.27 -7.91
N ALA A 116 7.24 0.45 -7.60
CA ALA A 116 8.46 0.42 -8.41
C ALA A 116 9.12 -0.97 -8.41
N LEU A 117 9.24 -1.60 -7.23
CA LEU A 117 9.79 -2.96 -7.10
C LEU A 117 8.95 -3.98 -7.87
N ALA A 118 7.62 -3.97 -7.69
CA ALA A 118 6.72 -4.88 -8.39
C ALA A 118 6.81 -4.69 -9.92
N SER A 119 6.92 -3.43 -10.38
CA SER A 119 7.08 -3.12 -11.81
C SER A 119 8.41 -3.65 -12.36
N SER A 120 9.51 -3.51 -11.60
CA SER A 120 10.82 -4.06 -11.98
C SER A 120 10.77 -5.57 -12.11
N GLN A 121 10.22 -6.28 -11.13
CA GLN A 121 10.10 -7.74 -11.14
C GLN A 121 9.26 -8.23 -12.33
N LEU A 122 8.21 -7.50 -12.69
CA LEU A 122 7.40 -7.82 -13.86
C LEU A 122 8.17 -7.67 -15.17
N ILE A 123 9.04 -6.65 -15.27
CA ILE A 123 9.93 -6.47 -16.43
C ILE A 123 10.95 -7.61 -16.51
N ASP A 124 11.56 -7.98 -15.38
CA ASP A 124 12.54 -9.07 -15.32
C ASP A 124 11.90 -10.40 -15.73
N LEU A 125 10.71 -10.72 -15.20
CA LEU A 125 9.96 -11.91 -15.57
C LEU A 125 9.62 -11.93 -17.07
N LYS A 126 9.18 -10.79 -17.64
CA LYS A 126 8.93 -10.68 -19.09
C LYS A 126 10.21 -10.96 -19.89
N ASN A 127 11.34 -10.43 -19.46
CA ASN A 127 12.63 -10.66 -20.11
C ASN A 127 13.04 -12.12 -20.03
N GLU A 128 12.82 -12.79 -18.90
CA GLU A 128 13.06 -14.23 -18.76
C GLU A 128 12.16 -15.07 -19.67
N ILE A 129 10.86 -14.77 -19.75
CA ILE A 129 9.94 -15.45 -20.67
C ILE A 129 10.40 -15.28 -22.13
N LEU A 130 10.84 -14.08 -22.50
CA LEU A 130 11.37 -13.82 -23.85
C LEU A 130 12.65 -14.62 -24.12
N LYS A 131 13.57 -14.69 -23.15
CA LYS A 131 14.79 -15.51 -23.26
C LYS A 131 14.45 -17.00 -23.42
N LEU A 132 13.52 -17.52 -22.61
CA LEU A 132 13.07 -18.91 -22.70
C LEU A 132 12.46 -19.19 -24.08
N ARG A 133 11.56 -18.34 -24.55
CA ARG A 133 10.92 -18.48 -25.88
C ARG A 133 11.94 -18.47 -27.01
N GLN A 134 12.94 -17.59 -26.96
CA GLN A 134 14.01 -17.54 -27.95
C GLN A 134 14.91 -18.77 -27.87
N GLY A 135 15.25 -19.25 -26.68
CA GLY A 135 16.00 -20.48 -26.44
C GLY A 135 15.27 -21.72 -26.98
N SER A 136 13.97 -21.85 -26.75
CA SER A 136 13.12 -22.91 -27.32
C SER A 136 13.08 -22.85 -28.85
N GLY A 137 13.03 -21.64 -29.42
CA GLY A 137 13.11 -21.44 -30.87
C GLY A 137 14.44 -21.85 -31.47
N ALA A 138 15.56 -21.58 -30.77
CA ALA A 138 16.89 -22.01 -31.18
C ALA A 138 17.03 -23.54 -31.12
N LEU A 139 16.62 -24.17 -30.01
CA LEU A 139 16.60 -25.63 -29.84
C LEU A 139 15.78 -26.33 -30.94
N ASN A 140 14.60 -25.80 -31.25
CA ASN A 140 13.75 -26.35 -32.32
C ASN A 140 14.37 -26.20 -33.72
N ARG A 141 15.18 -25.16 -33.98
CA ARG A 141 15.91 -25.03 -35.26
C ARG A 141 17.06 -26.02 -35.38
N TYR A 142 17.72 -26.40 -34.29
CA TYR A 142 18.72 -27.47 -34.30
C TYR A 142 18.06 -28.85 -34.46
N ALA A 143 16.96 -29.11 -33.75
CA ALA A 143 16.23 -30.39 -33.87
C ALA A 143 15.57 -30.57 -35.26
N GLY A 144 15.04 -29.50 -35.86
CA GLY A 144 14.46 -29.54 -37.21
C GLY A 144 15.48 -29.73 -38.34
N ASN A 145 16.76 -29.49 -38.08
CA ASN A 145 17.87 -29.72 -39.03
C ASN A 145 18.61 -31.04 -38.78
N ALA A 146 18.15 -31.88 -37.84
CA ALA A 146 18.78 -33.18 -37.54
C ALA A 146 18.83 -34.15 -38.74
N GLY A 147 18.10 -33.86 -39.83
CA GLY A 147 18.16 -34.62 -41.09
C GLY A 147 19.15 -34.09 -42.14
N ARG A 148 19.77 -32.91 -41.95
CA ARG A 148 20.78 -32.39 -42.88
C ARG A 148 22.17 -32.60 -42.28
N LEU A 149 22.78 -33.73 -42.63
CA LEU A 149 24.21 -33.95 -42.44
C LEU A 149 24.97 -32.72 -43.00
N PRO A 150 25.91 -32.15 -42.25
CA PRO A 150 26.73 -31.07 -42.75
C PRO A 150 27.44 -31.49 -44.04
N ARG A 151 27.40 -30.64 -45.08
CA ARG A 151 27.97 -30.90 -46.42
C ARG A 151 29.45 -31.32 -46.45
N PHE A 152 30.18 -31.17 -45.35
CA PHE A 152 31.58 -31.59 -45.23
C PHE A 152 31.76 -33.08 -44.90
N LEU A 153 30.68 -33.82 -44.59
CA LEU A 153 30.71 -35.27 -44.40
C LEU A 153 30.50 -36.05 -45.71
N ASP A 154 30.40 -35.37 -46.85
CA ASP A 154 30.31 -36.00 -48.17
C ASP A 154 31.71 -36.43 -48.64
N ILE A 155 32.30 -37.39 -47.92
CA ILE A 155 33.54 -38.07 -48.34
C ILE A 155 33.10 -39.13 -49.35
N LYS A 156 33.35 -38.83 -50.63
CA LYS A 156 33.20 -39.79 -51.73
C LYS A 156 34.27 -40.87 -51.60
N GLU A 157 33.85 -42.13 -51.57
CA GLU A 157 34.66 -43.27 -52.04
C GLU A 157 34.51 -43.41 -53.57
#